data_AF-A0A7S0CNQ4-F1
#
_entry.id   AF-A0A7S0CNQ4-F1
#
_cell.length_a   1.000
_cell.length_b   1.000
_cell.length_c   1.000
_cell.angle_alpha   90.00
_cell.angle_beta   90.00
_cell.angle_gamma   90.00
#
_symmetry.space_group_name_H-M   'P 1'
#
loop_
_entity.id
_entity.type
_entity.pdbx_description
1 polymer ?
#
loop_
_entity_poly.entity_id
_entity_poly.type
_entity_poly.pdbx_seq_one_letter_code
_entity_poly.pdbx_strand_id
1 'polypeptide(L)'
;FRPARMGDMRKTLCVLLLSLEAYASSFNFLAIGDWGSDPNSTAEVAVADGMGQVAAQINAEFVALLGDNFYPSGIQGDEYNPRFQDTFESVFSASSLQNIPFYAIAGNHDHIGNVTAEIDYSHLSKRWTYPQPWYSISYKFGRGEEERSFEMFFIDTVIL
;
A
#
# COMPACT_ATOMS: atom_id res chain seq x y z
N PHE A 1 -70.42 -29.13 -4.74
CA PHE A 1 -69.58 -28.11 -4.08
C PHE A 1 -68.39 -28.74 -3.38
N ARG A 2 -67.23 -28.80 -4.04
CA ARG A 2 -65.88 -28.62 -3.47
C ARG A 2 -64.95 -28.22 -4.64
N PRO A 3 -64.26 -27.08 -4.61
CA PRO A 3 -63.30 -26.75 -5.66
C PRO A 3 -61.95 -27.38 -5.34
N ALA A 4 -61.26 -27.88 -6.37
CA ALA A 4 -59.85 -28.24 -6.30
C ALA A 4 -59.02 -26.95 -6.14
N ARG A 5 -58.11 -26.92 -5.17
CA ARG A 5 -57.18 -25.79 -4.97
C ARG A 5 -56.16 -25.78 -6.09
N MET A 6 -56.08 -24.66 -6.79
CA MET A 6 -55.02 -24.32 -7.72
C MET A 6 -53.70 -24.33 -6.96
N GLY A 7 -52.77 -25.21 -7.37
CA GLY A 7 -51.43 -25.28 -6.83
C GLY A 7 -50.68 -23.98 -7.14
N ASP A 8 -50.14 -23.38 -6.08
CA ASP A 8 -49.34 -22.16 -6.13
C ASP A 8 -48.02 -22.44 -6.86
N MET A 9 -47.96 -22.08 -8.16
CA MET A 9 -46.70 -22.08 -8.92
C MET A 9 -45.82 -20.94 -8.41
N ARG A 10 -44.91 -21.27 -7.50
CA ARG A 10 -43.78 -20.38 -7.17
C ARG A 10 -42.93 -20.22 -8.43
N LYS A 11 -43.03 -19.06 -9.06
CA LYS A 11 -42.15 -18.62 -10.15
C LYS A 11 -40.78 -18.34 -9.53
N THR A 12 -39.86 -19.30 -9.61
CA THR A 12 -38.44 -19.03 -9.32
C THR A 12 -37.90 -18.12 -10.40
N LEU A 13 -37.67 -16.85 -10.05
CA LEU A 13 -36.95 -15.91 -10.90
C LEU A 13 -35.46 -16.22 -10.75
N CYS A 14 -34.85 -16.80 -11.79
CA CYS A 14 -33.41 -16.96 -11.89
C CYS A 14 -32.88 -15.75 -12.66
N VAL A 15 -32.28 -14.78 -11.95
CA VAL A 15 -31.59 -13.66 -12.58
C VAL A 15 -30.14 -14.07 -12.79
N LEU A 16 -29.77 -14.31 -14.05
CA LEU A 16 -28.38 -14.50 -14.44
C LEU A 16 -27.83 -13.15 -14.91
N LEU A 17 -27.07 -12.47 -14.05
CA LEU A 17 -26.30 -11.28 -14.42
C LEU A 17 -24.92 -11.74 -14.91
N LEU A 18 -24.70 -11.68 -16.22
CA LEU A 18 -23.39 -11.84 -16.83
C LEU A 18 -22.86 -10.45 -17.17
N SER A 19 -21.91 -9.94 -16.37
CA SER A 19 -21.06 -8.83 -16.77
C SER A 19 -19.75 -9.41 -17.34
N LEU A 20 -19.49 -9.14 -18.62
CA LEU A 20 -18.18 -9.38 -19.22
C LEU A 20 -17.45 -8.03 -19.22
N GLU A 21 -16.68 -7.78 -18.17
CA GLU A 21 -15.67 -6.72 -18.20
C GLU A 21 -14.38 -7.34 -18.73
N ALA A 22 -14.11 -7.14 -20.02
CA ALA A 22 -12.75 -7.27 -20.55
C ALA A 22 -11.95 -6.05 -20.08
N TYR A 23 -11.73 -5.95 -18.76
CA TYR A 23 -10.83 -4.97 -18.21
C TYR A 23 -9.42 -5.47 -18.51
N ALA A 24 -8.67 -4.75 -19.35
CA ALA A 24 -7.24 -4.98 -19.46
C ALA A 24 -6.67 -4.88 -18.03
N SER A 25 -6.08 -5.97 -17.53
CA SER A 25 -5.58 -5.99 -16.16
C SER A 25 -4.47 -4.93 -16.02
N SER A 26 -4.76 -3.85 -15.31
CA SER A 26 -3.76 -2.86 -14.93
C SER A 26 -3.14 -3.25 -13.59
N PHE A 27 -1.87 -2.90 -13.43
CA PHE A 27 -1.13 -3.06 -12.19
C PHE A 27 -0.59 -1.69 -11.82
N ASN A 28 -1.16 -1.09 -10.77
CA ASN A 28 -0.91 0.29 -10.42
C ASN A 28 -0.32 0.37 -9.02
N PHE A 29 0.65 1.25 -8.82
CA PHE A 29 1.24 1.51 -7.52
C PHE A 29 1.61 2.99 -7.42
N LEU A 30 1.82 3.47 -6.20
CA LEU A 30 2.32 4.82 -5.96
C LEU A 30 3.81 4.77 -5.57
N ALA A 31 4.54 5.84 -5.83
CA ALA A 31 5.92 5.99 -5.38
C ALA A 31 6.15 7.40 -4.84
N ILE A 32 6.84 7.50 -3.71
CA ILE A 32 7.18 8.78 -3.05
C ILE A 32 8.54 8.65 -2.36
N GLY A 33 9.36 9.70 -2.42
CA GLY A 33 10.59 9.87 -1.66
C GLY A 33 10.56 11.20 -0.92
N ASP A 34 11.52 11.42 -0.01
CA ASP A 34 11.75 12.72 0.62
C ASP A 34 10.50 13.26 1.36
N TRP A 35 9.81 12.40 2.10
CA TRP A 35 8.49 12.67 2.69
C TRP A 35 8.48 12.79 4.22
N GLY A 36 9.64 12.64 4.84
CA GLY A 36 9.77 12.40 6.28
C GLY A 36 10.04 13.60 7.19
N SER A 37 9.65 14.82 6.82
CA SER A 37 10.18 16.05 7.44
C SER A 37 9.61 16.40 8.81
N ASP A 38 8.34 16.79 8.90
CA ASP A 38 7.70 17.18 10.16
C ASP A 38 6.28 16.63 10.17
N PRO A 39 5.86 15.89 11.22
CA PRO A 39 4.48 15.40 11.34
C PRO A 39 3.40 16.49 11.26
N ASN A 40 3.75 17.77 11.45
CA ASN A 40 2.84 18.92 11.30
C ASN A 40 2.99 19.66 9.95
N SER A 41 3.77 19.12 9.02
CA SER A 41 3.96 19.70 7.69
C SER A 41 2.66 19.63 6.90
N THR A 42 2.05 20.79 6.67
CA THR A 42 0.82 20.90 5.87
C THR A 42 1.02 20.43 4.43
N ALA A 43 2.24 20.54 3.91
CA ALA A 43 2.60 20.07 2.57
C ALA A 43 2.61 18.54 2.51
N GLU A 44 3.22 17.86 3.48
CA GLU A 44 3.27 16.39 3.52
C GLU A 44 1.88 15.79 3.69
N VAL A 45 1.07 16.38 4.59
CA VAL A 45 -0.32 15.97 4.77
C VAL A 45 -1.12 16.15 3.48
N ALA A 46 -0.97 17.27 2.78
CA ALA A 46 -1.67 17.49 1.51
C ALA A 46 -1.25 16.52 0.41
N VAL A 47 0.04 16.14 0.36
CA VAL A 47 0.54 15.12 -0.56
C VAL A 47 -0.03 13.75 -0.20
N ALA A 48 -0.02 13.37 1.08
CA ALA A 48 -0.58 12.10 1.55
C ALA A 48 -2.09 11.99 1.28
N ASP A 49 -2.85 13.07 1.46
CA ASP A 49 -4.26 13.15 1.10
C ASP A 49 -4.48 12.96 -0.41
N GLY A 50 -3.65 13.61 -1.22
CA GLY A 50 -3.66 13.44 -2.68
C GLY A 50 -3.33 12.01 -3.09
N MET A 51 -2.32 11.40 -2.48
CA MET A 51 -1.98 10.00 -2.67
C MET A 51 -3.15 9.08 -2.30
N GLY A 52 -3.88 9.36 -1.22
CA GLY A 52 -5.07 8.62 -0.83
C GLY A 52 -6.17 8.68 -1.90
N GLN A 53 -6.42 9.86 -2.46
CA GLN A 53 -7.38 10.03 -3.56
C GLN A 53 -6.95 9.28 -4.82
N VAL A 54 -5.68 9.38 -5.21
CA VAL A 54 -5.15 8.69 -6.39
C VAL A 54 -5.16 7.18 -6.19
N ALA A 55 -4.75 6.67 -5.02
CA ALA A 55 -4.79 5.25 -4.69
C ALA A 55 -6.19 4.66 -4.86
N ALA A 56 -7.23 5.39 -4.42
CA ALA A 56 -8.62 4.97 -4.60
C ALA A 56 -9.05 4.95 -6.07
N GLN A 57 -8.59 5.91 -6.87
CA GLN A 57 -8.93 6.01 -8.29
C GLN A 57 -8.27 4.93 -9.14
N ILE A 58 -7.01 4.59 -8.84
CA ILE A 58 -6.22 3.64 -9.63
C ILE A 58 -6.23 2.22 -9.07
N ASN A 59 -6.90 1.99 -7.94
CA ASN A 59 -6.82 0.74 -7.18
C ASN A 59 -5.35 0.31 -6.97
N ALA A 60 -4.59 1.16 -6.29
CA ALA A 60 -3.17 0.91 -6.06
C ALA A 60 -2.94 -0.41 -5.31
N GLU A 61 -1.95 -1.18 -5.73
CA GLU A 61 -1.58 -2.48 -5.14
C GLU A 61 -0.61 -2.30 -3.97
N PHE A 62 0.22 -1.25 -4.00
CA PHE A 62 1.18 -0.89 -2.95
C PHE A 62 1.68 0.57 -3.10
N VAL A 63 2.47 1.01 -2.13
CA VAL A 63 3.25 2.26 -2.18
C VAL A 63 4.74 1.93 -2.06
N ALA A 64 5.59 2.47 -2.94
CA ALA A 64 7.04 2.43 -2.79
C ALA A 64 7.53 3.69 -2.09
N LEU A 65 8.19 3.54 -0.95
CA LEU A 65 8.88 4.61 -0.24
C LEU A 65 10.35 4.57 -0.67
N LEU A 66 10.80 5.64 -1.34
CA LEU A 66 12.05 5.70 -2.09
C LEU A 66 13.25 6.20 -1.27
N GLY A 67 13.12 6.27 0.06
CA GLY A 67 14.14 6.77 0.97
C GLY A 67 13.90 8.19 1.45
N ASP A 68 14.75 8.60 2.39
CA ASP A 68 14.60 9.80 3.20
C ASP A 68 13.23 9.83 3.92
N ASN A 69 12.97 8.71 4.59
CA ASN A 69 11.74 8.40 5.29
C ASN A 69 11.58 9.24 6.56
N PHE A 70 12.69 9.63 7.20
CA PHE A 70 12.67 10.42 8.43
C PHE A 70 13.79 11.47 8.46
N TYR A 71 13.49 12.71 8.09
CA TYR A 71 14.43 13.81 8.25
C TYR A 71 14.54 14.32 9.70
N PRO A 72 15.63 15.05 10.02
CA PRO A 72 16.85 15.16 9.23
C PRO A 72 17.87 14.04 9.52
N SER A 73 17.56 13.14 10.44
CA SER A 73 18.55 12.23 11.03
C SER A 73 18.01 10.83 11.30
N GLY A 74 17.09 10.36 10.45
CA GLY A 74 16.48 9.03 10.58
C GLY A 74 15.73 8.83 11.89
N ILE A 75 15.44 7.58 12.18
CA ILE A 75 14.93 7.15 13.49
C ILE A 75 16.07 7.13 14.51
N GLN A 76 15.79 7.65 15.71
CA GLN A 76 16.73 7.63 16.84
C GLN A 76 16.26 6.58 17.86
N GLY A 77 17.14 5.68 18.29
CA GLY A 77 16.72 4.59 19.18
C GLY A 77 16.20 3.39 18.40
N ASP A 78 15.01 2.91 18.72
CA ASP A 78 14.48 1.62 18.26
C ASP A 78 13.16 1.75 17.48
N GLU A 79 12.57 0.61 17.11
CA GLU A 79 11.32 0.51 16.34
C GLU A 79 10.09 1.08 17.08
N TYR A 80 10.20 1.38 18.38
CA TYR A 80 9.12 2.01 19.16
C TYR A 80 9.18 3.54 19.15
N ASN A 81 10.08 4.13 18.35
CA ASN A 81 10.19 5.58 18.23
C ASN A 81 8.84 6.20 17.76
N PRO A 82 8.35 7.27 18.43
CA PRO A 82 7.08 7.92 18.09
C PRO A 82 7.03 8.50 16.66
N ARG A 83 8.18 8.76 16.02
CA ARG A 83 8.26 9.25 14.63
C ARG A 83 7.58 8.32 13.65
N PHE A 84 7.52 7.01 13.88
CA PHE A 84 6.72 6.13 13.03
C PHE A 84 5.23 6.46 13.09
N GLN A 85 4.70 6.74 14.28
CA GLN A 85 3.30 7.13 14.45
C GLN A 85 3.06 8.53 13.88
N ASP A 86 3.92 9.48 14.23
CA ASP A 86 3.73 10.87 13.92
C ASP A 86 3.94 11.15 12.43
N THR A 87 4.98 10.59 11.80
CA THR A 87 5.38 10.90 10.42
C THR A 87 4.84 9.90 9.39
N PHE A 88 4.51 8.66 9.78
CA PHE A 88 4.01 7.64 8.84
C PHE A 88 2.55 7.23 9.12
N GLU A 89 2.22 6.81 10.34
CA GLU A 89 0.87 6.29 10.64
C GLU A 89 -0.21 7.35 10.59
N SER A 90 0.04 8.53 11.17
CA SER A 90 -0.94 9.61 11.20
C SER A 90 -1.07 10.33 9.86
N VAL A 91 0.03 10.45 9.10
CA VAL A 91 0.09 11.18 7.82
C VAL A 91 -0.57 10.38 6.70
N PHE A 92 -0.21 9.09 6.52
CA PHE A 92 -0.79 8.25 5.48
C PHE A 92 -2.06 7.53 5.95
N SER A 93 -3.04 8.29 6.45
CA SER A 93 -4.23 7.78 7.15
C SER A 93 -5.46 7.54 6.26
N ALA A 94 -5.40 7.87 4.97
CA ALA A 94 -6.50 7.63 4.03
C ALA A 94 -6.89 6.14 3.95
N SER A 95 -8.19 5.83 3.89
CA SER A 95 -8.70 4.45 3.92
C SER A 95 -8.20 3.58 2.76
N SER A 96 -7.97 4.19 1.59
CA SER A 96 -7.37 3.55 0.41
C SER A 96 -5.91 3.15 0.60
N LEU A 97 -5.23 3.74 1.59
CA LEU A 97 -3.84 3.43 1.93
C LEU A 97 -3.73 2.44 3.11
N GLN A 98 -4.81 2.22 3.88
CA GLN A 98 -4.76 1.39 5.10
C GLN A 98 -4.61 -0.12 4.81
N ASN A 99 -5.01 -0.57 3.62
CA ASN A 99 -5.08 -2.00 3.27
C ASN A 99 -4.03 -2.43 2.25
N ILE A 100 -3.06 -1.58 1.93
CA ILE A 100 -1.99 -1.87 0.96
C ILE A 100 -0.62 -1.76 1.63
N PRO A 101 0.37 -2.57 1.23
CA PRO A 101 1.70 -2.49 1.78
C PRO A 101 2.45 -1.25 1.28
N PHE A 102 3.33 -0.75 2.14
CA PHE A 102 4.32 0.28 1.87
C PHE A 102 5.69 -0.42 1.91
N TYR A 103 6.36 -0.49 0.77
CA TYR A 103 7.68 -1.07 0.64
C TYR A 103 8.72 0.04 0.75
N ALA A 104 9.51 0.00 1.83
CA ALA A 104 10.49 1.04 2.12
C ALA A 104 11.92 0.65 1.75
N ILE A 105 12.72 1.66 1.44
CA ILE A 105 14.19 1.60 1.38
C ILE A 105 14.73 2.81 2.14
N ALA A 106 15.96 2.73 2.65
CA ALA A 106 16.61 3.84 3.33
C ALA A 106 17.26 4.81 2.33
N GLY A 107 17.16 6.11 2.62
CA GLY A 107 17.93 7.18 2.00
C GLY A 107 19.09 7.63 2.89
N ASN A 108 19.81 8.66 2.46
CA ASN A 108 20.98 9.15 3.20
C ASN A 108 20.61 9.76 4.56
N HIS A 109 19.43 10.38 4.71
CA HIS A 109 19.01 10.92 6.00
C HIS A 109 18.66 9.82 7.00
N ASP A 110 18.11 8.72 6.52
CA ASP A 110 17.76 7.55 7.33
C ASP A 110 19.03 6.90 7.92
N HIS A 111 20.10 6.81 7.12
CA HIS A 111 21.42 6.30 7.53
C HIS A 111 22.17 7.16 8.55
N ILE A 112 21.76 8.41 8.77
CA ILE A 112 22.27 9.20 9.90
C ILE A 112 21.72 8.65 11.23
N GLY A 113 20.55 8.02 11.18
CA GLY A 113 19.89 7.37 12.31
C GLY A 113 20.09 5.85 12.32
N ASN A 114 19.10 5.15 12.89
CA ASN A 114 19.08 3.71 13.01
C ASN A 114 18.19 3.06 11.94
N VAL A 115 18.76 2.72 10.79
CA VAL A 115 18.05 1.98 9.73
C VAL A 115 17.57 0.60 10.19
N THR A 116 18.25 -0.03 11.16
CA THR A 116 17.76 -1.29 11.74
C THR A 116 16.42 -1.11 12.45
N ALA A 117 16.16 0.05 13.08
CA ALA A 117 14.85 0.34 13.64
C ALA A 117 13.75 0.43 12.57
N GLU A 118 14.05 0.96 11.39
CA GLU A 118 13.12 0.97 10.25
C GLU A 118 12.86 -0.44 9.71
N ILE A 119 13.86 -1.30 9.70
CA ILE A 119 13.70 -2.72 9.34
C ILE A 119 12.81 -3.42 10.37
N ASP A 120 13.14 -3.29 11.66
CA ASP A 120 12.45 -3.92 12.78
C ASP A 120 11.00 -3.43 12.93
N TYR A 121 10.70 -2.19 12.52
CA TYR A 121 9.34 -1.66 12.49
C TYR A 121 8.38 -2.46 11.59
N SER A 122 8.92 -3.23 10.62
CA SER A 122 8.14 -4.20 9.84
C SER A 122 7.46 -5.28 10.69
N HIS A 123 7.94 -5.53 11.90
CA HIS A 123 7.31 -6.44 12.86
C HIS A 123 6.16 -5.80 13.65
N LEU A 124 6.09 -4.47 13.67
CA LEU A 124 5.09 -3.71 14.43
C LEU A 124 3.94 -3.22 13.55
N SER A 125 4.23 -2.74 12.34
CA SER A 125 3.22 -2.24 11.41
C SER A 125 2.93 -3.24 10.29
N LYS A 126 1.65 -3.60 10.13
CA LYS A 126 1.20 -4.54 9.09
C LYS A 126 1.37 -4.02 7.67
N ARG A 127 1.46 -2.69 7.52
CA ARG A 127 1.57 -2.03 6.22
C ARG A 127 2.96 -1.48 5.94
N TRP A 128 3.87 -1.45 6.92
CA TRP A 128 5.28 -1.12 6.67
C TRP A 128 6.06 -2.40 6.34
N THR A 129 6.77 -2.42 5.23
CA THR A 129 7.59 -3.57 4.83
C THR A 129 8.97 -3.10 4.41
N TYR A 130 9.96 -3.40 5.24
CA TYR A 130 11.37 -3.18 4.97
C TYR A 130 12.20 -4.34 5.54
N PRO A 131 12.29 -5.48 4.83
CA PRO A 131 12.80 -6.73 5.42
C PRO A 131 14.34 -6.80 5.53
N GLN A 132 15.05 -6.04 4.71
CA GLN A 132 16.52 -6.05 4.61
C GLN A 132 17.00 -4.85 3.80
N PRO A 133 18.28 -4.44 3.89
CA PRO A 133 18.80 -3.26 3.21
C PRO A 133 18.70 -3.30 1.67
N TRP A 134 18.50 -4.46 1.05
CA TRP A 134 18.12 -4.55 -0.36
C TRP A 134 17.26 -5.78 -0.57
N TYR A 135 16.20 -5.66 -1.36
CA TYR A 135 15.27 -6.77 -1.60
C TYR A 135 14.54 -6.58 -2.92
N SER A 136 13.81 -7.60 -3.35
CA SER A 136 12.84 -7.46 -4.43
C SER A 136 11.45 -7.85 -3.95
N ILE A 137 10.45 -7.27 -4.62
CA ILE A 137 9.05 -7.69 -4.52
C ILE A 137 8.63 -8.22 -5.89
N SER A 138 7.68 -9.16 -5.89
CA SER A 138 7.14 -9.70 -7.13
C SER A 138 5.63 -9.82 -7.06
N TYR A 139 4.96 -9.41 -8.13
CA TYR A 139 3.51 -9.49 -8.29
C TYR A 139 3.16 -10.20 -9.58
N LYS A 140 2.01 -10.87 -9.58
CA LYS A 140 1.37 -11.39 -10.77
C LYS A 140 0.03 -10.71 -10.96
N PHE A 141 -0.28 -10.33 -12.19
CA PHE A 141 -1.54 -9.67 -12.53
C PHE A 141 -2.03 -10.14 -13.91
N GLY A 142 -3.32 -9.97 -14.19
CA GLY A 142 -3.97 -10.61 -15.33
C GLY A 142 -4.58 -11.96 -14.99
N ARG A 143 -5.19 -12.62 -15.98
CA ARG A 143 -5.86 -13.92 -15.81
C ARG A 143 -5.61 -14.79 -17.03
N GLY A 144 -5.43 -16.09 -16.81
CA GLY A 144 -5.27 -17.08 -17.88
C GLY A 144 -4.02 -16.79 -18.72
N GLU A 145 -4.19 -16.76 -20.04
CA GLU A 145 -3.10 -16.57 -21.01
C GLU A 145 -2.50 -15.14 -20.98
N GLU A 146 -3.16 -14.19 -20.31
CA GLU A 146 -2.68 -12.80 -20.17
C GLU A 146 -2.01 -12.52 -18.82
N GLU A 147 -1.68 -13.54 -18.01
CA GLU A 147 -0.92 -13.35 -16.77
C GLU A 147 0.45 -12.74 -17.06
N ARG A 148 0.78 -11.66 -16.35
CA ARG A 148 2.06 -10.95 -16.40
C ARG A 148 2.68 -10.92 -15.01
N SER A 149 4.00 -10.83 -14.97
CA SER A 149 4.76 -10.63 -13.73
C SER A 149 5.36 -9.22 -13.69
N PHE A 150 5.39 -8.66 -12.49
CA PHE A 150 6.11 -7.43 -12.16
C PHE A 150 7.14 -7.77 -11.08
N GLU A 151 8.38 -7.29 -11.24
CA GLU A 151 9.42 -7.38 -10.22
C GLU A 151 10.07 -6.00 -10.05
N MET A 152 10.25 -5.61 -8.80
CA MET A 152 10.90 -4.34 -8.43
C MET A 152 11.98 -4.61 -7.41
N PHE A 153 13.15 -4.02 -7.65
CA PHE A 153 14.33 -4.14 -6.79
C PHE A 153 14.53 -2.85 -6.00
N PHE A 154 14.51 -2.98 -4.67
CA PHE A 154 14.83 -1.91 -3.72
C PHE A 154 16.31 -2.04 -3.37
N ILE A 155 17.06 -0.98 -3.63
CA ILE A 155 18.51 -0.95 -3.55
C ILE A 155 18.90 0.20 -2.61
N ASP A 156 19.52 -0.13 -1.48
CA ASP A 156 20.13 0.86 -0.61
C ASP A 156 21.42 1.36 -1.26
N THR A 157 21.37 2.58 -1.78
CA THR A 157 22.47 3.20 -2.52
C THR A 157 23.53 3.81 -1.59
N VAL A 158 23.29 3.87 -0.29
CA VAL A 158 24.20 4.50 0.67
C VAL A 158 25.29 3.53 1.13
N ILE A 159 24.97 2.23 1.20
CA ILE A 159 25.88 1.19 1.71
C ILE A 159 26.49 0.28 0.62
N LEU A 160 26.15 0.51 -0.65
CA LEU A 160 26.69 -0.23 -1.79
C LEU A 160 27.99 0.36 -2.37
#